data_AF-A0A7S0C1B6-F1
#
_entry.id   AF-A0A7S0C1B6-F1
#
_cell.length_a   1.000
_cell.length_b   1.000
_cell.length_c   1.000
_cell.angle_alpha   90.00
_cell.angle_beta   90.00
_cell.angle_gamma   90.00
#
_symmetry.space_group_name_H-M   'P 1'
#
loop_
_entity.id
_entity.type
_entity.pdbx_description
1 polymer ?
#
loop_
_entity_poly.entity_id
_entity_poly.type
_entity_poly.pdbx_seq_one_letter_code
_entity_poly.pdbx_strand_id
1 'polypeptide(L)'
;RRSRSTLRKSSRSSYGESSVDDSSGPKAQMKILLNEDITCTYLKSKVSSLVIDGVVQVHLNPDSTPEIPFELNIIDPSLEIKEIYENVKYAKKNPASCNETNHSYIVSVKEVGKYLPIAKYRCHQELRPVPIRVQTVCSTRGKKSQVALQVCVNPRNKGSLSDVNILMAVPPNVKGESVKTFPAGGAWDSNQGCVVWTLHKLRRGDKFQVQA
;
A
#
# COMPACT_ATOMS: atom_id res chain seq x y z
N ARG A 1 -24.88 8.58 36.30
CA ARG A 1 -23.91 9.70 36.11
C ARG A 1 -23.66 9.87 34.61
N ARG A 2 -24.36 10.83 33.99
CA ARG A 2 -24.25 11.16 32.56
C ARG A 2 -22.99 11.99 32.35
N SER A 3 -22.14 11.62 31.40
CA SER A 3 -21.11 12.50 30.86
C SER A 3 -21.33 12.64 29.36
N ARG A 4 -21.89 13.79 28.98
CA ARG A 4 -22.00 14.26 27.60
C ARG A 4 -20.63 14.86 27.25
N SER A 5 -19.95 14.32 26.24
CA SER A 5 -18.84 15.01 25.58
C SER A 5 -19.29 15.50 24.20
N THR A 6 -19.35 16.82 24.09
CA THR A 6 -19.58 17.62 22.90
C THR A 6 -18.42 17.47 21.91
N LEU A 7 -18.70 16.94 20.71
CA LEU A 7 -17.79 17.05 19.57
C LEU A 7 -17.94 18.45 18.95
N ARG A 8 -16.88 19.25 19.03
CA ARG A 8 -16.73 20.50 18.28
C ARG A 8 -16.42 20.20 16.79
N LYS A 9 -17.23 20.76 15.90
CA LYS A 9 -16.83 21.11 14.52
C LYS A 9 -15.84 22.28 14.57
N SER A 10 -14.73 22.21 13.83
CA SER A 10 -14.30 23.24 12.85
C SER A 10 -12.86 23.02 12.37
N SER A 11 -12.71 22.87 11.05
CA SER A 11 -11.65 23.51 10.27
C SER A 11 -11.97 23.28 8.78
N ARG A 12 -12.88 24.11 8.26
CA ARG A 12 -13.02 24.33 6.82
C ARG A 12 -11.77 25.11 6.41
N SER A 13 -10.89 24.47 5.64
CA SER A 13 -9.86 25.17 4.87
C SER A 13 -10.56 25.99 3.79
N SER A 14 -10.52 27.31 3.93
CA SER A 14 -10.95 28.27 2.91
C SER A 14 -9.89 28.32 1.82
N TYR A 15 -10.04 27.49 0.79
CA TYR A 15 -9.37 27.74 -0.49
C TYR A 15 -10.04 28.97 -1.11
N GLY A 16 -9.24 30.02 -1.35
CA GLY A 16 -9.68 31.22 -2.05
C GLY A 16 -10.14 30.85 -3.45
N GLU A 17 -11.38 31.20 -3.78
CA GLU A 17 -11.86 31.26 -5.16
C GLU A 17 -11.16 32.43 -5.85
N SER A 18 -10.00 32.16 -6.44
CA SER A 18 -9.46 33.01 -7.49
C SER A 18 -10.35 32.84 -8.71
N SER A 19 -11.05 33.90 -9.11
CA SER A 19 -11.82 33.97 -10.35
C SER A 19 -10.89 33.70 -11.54
N VAL A 20 -10.91 32.47 -12.04
CA VAL A 20 -10.17 32.05 -13.23
C VAL A 20 -10.93 32.55 -14.45
N ASP A 21 -10.29 33.42 -15.23
CA ASP A 21 -10.69 33.82 -16.58
C ASP A 21 -11.07 32.58 -17.40
N ASP A 22 -12.25 32.62 -18.02
CA ASP A 22 -12.83 31.55 -18.84
C ASP A 22 -12.12 31.47 -20.19
N SER A 23 -10.83 31.13 -20.13
CA SER A 23 -10.05 30.78 -21.30
C SER A 23 -10.53 29.41 -21.79
N SER A 24 -11.35 29.43 -22.84
CA SER A 24 -11.95 28.28 -23.51
C SER A 24 -10.93 27.43 -24.29
N GLY A 25 -9.74 27.22 -23.73
CA GLY A 25 -8.74 26.33 -24.28
C GLY A 25 -9.19 24.87 -24.15
N PRO A 26 -8.67 23.96 -25.00
CA PRO A 26 -8.92 22.54 -24.87
C PRO A 26 -8.45 22.05 -23.49
N LYS A 27 -9.38 21.50 -22.70
CA LYS A 27 -9.10 20.94 -21.37
C LYS A 27 -8.99 19.42 -21.48
N ALA A 28 -7.81 18.87 -21.20
CA ALA A 28 -7.63 17.43 -21.07
C ALA A 28 -8.10 16.97 -19.69
N GLN A 29 -9.03 16.02 -19.65
CA GLN A 29 -9.42 15.34 -18.42
C GLN A 29 -8.61 14.05 -18.26
N MET A 30 -7.98 13.90 -17.11
CA MET A 30 -7.13 12.76 -16.80
C MET A 30 -7.39 12.25 -15.37
N LYS A 31 -7.11 10.98 -15.15
CA LYS A 31 -7.10 10.34 -13.83
C LYS A 31 -5.69 9.92 -13.49
N ILE A 32 -5.28 10.15 -12.25
CA ILE A 32 -3.99 9.70 -11.73
C ILE A 32 -4.27 8.54 -10.77
N LEU A 33 -3.48 7.47 -10.90
CA LEU A 33 -3.52 6.33 -10.00
C LEU A 33 -2.13 6.11 -9.40
N LEU A 34 -2.10 5.85 -8.10
CA LEU A 34 -0.91 5.48 -7.37
C LEU A 34 -1.10 4.07 -6.82
N ASN A 35 -0.24 3.15 -7.25
CA ASN A 35 -0.24 1.76 -6.79
C ASN A 35 1.07 1.49 -6.06
N GLU A 36 0.98 0.98 -4.83
CA GLU A 36 2.13 0.68 -3.98
C GLU A 36 2.10 -0.77 -3.52
N ASP A 37 3.25 -1.43 -3.62
CA ASP A 37 3.50 -2.76 -3.11
C ASP A 37 4.48 -2.69 -1.94
N ILE A 38 4.07 -3.24 -0.80
CA ILE A 38 4.87 -3.25 0.43
C ILE A 38 5.30 -4.69 0.72
N THR A 39 6.61 -4.93 0.69
CA THR A 39 7.21 -6.19 1.10
C THR A 39 7.93 -6.00 2.42
N CYS A 40 7.56 -6.80 3.44
CA CYS A 40 8.14 -6.70 4.77
C CYS A 40 8.50 -8.08 5.33
N THR A 41 9.71 -8.21 5.86
CA THR A 41 10.19 -9.44 6.51
C THR A 41 10.36 -9.20 8.00
N TYR A 42 9.97 -10.20 8.80
CA TYR A 42 10.12 -10.18 10.24
C TYR A 42 11.07 -11.28 10.70
N LEU A 43 12.13 -10.92 11.42
CA LEU A 43 13.03 -11.85 12.08
C LEU A 43 12.92 -11.67 13.59
N LYS A 44 12.59 -12.75 14.31
CA LYS A 44 12.40 -12.72 15.78
C LYS A 44 11.43 -11.61 16.21
N SER A 45 10.31 -11.48 15.49
CA SER A 45 9.25 -10.48 15.75
C SER A 45 9.69 -9.02 15.60
N LYS A 46 10.82 -8.76 14.94
CA LYS A 46 11.30 -7.43 14.55
C LYS A 46 11.33 -7.31 13.03
N VAL A 47 10.99 -6.15 12.48
CA VAL A 47 11.15 -5.87 11.04
C VAL A 47 12.64 -5.98 10.72
N SER A 48 13.00 -6.89 9.81
CA SER A 48 14.37 -7.08 9.33
C SER A 48 14.61 -6.43 7.97
N SER A 49 13.57 -6.34 7.13
CA SER A 49 13.62 -5.64 5.85
C SER A 49 12.23 -5.10 5.51
N LEU A 50 12.20 -3.93 4.88
CA LEU A 50 11.00 -3.32 4.33
C LEU A 50 11.36 -2.73 2.96
N VAL A 51 10.54 -3.00 1.95
CA VAL A 51 10.66 -2.41 0.62
C VAL A 51 9.29 -1.93 0.23
N ILE A 52 9.20 -0.69 -0.23
CA ILE A 52 7.99 -0.13 -0.84
C ILE A 52 8.34 0.25 -2.26
N ASP A 53 7.67 -0.39 -3.21
CA ASP A 53 7.77 -0.10 -4.63
C ASP A 53 6.44 0.50 -5.08
N GLY A 54 6.48 1.63 -5.77
CA GLY A 54 5.30 2.35 -6.21
C GLY A 54 5.31 2.65 -7.70
N VAL A 55 4.13 2.77 -8.30
CA VAL A 55 3.93 3.15 -9.70
C VAL A 55 2.90 4.26 -9.78
N VAL A 56 3.29 5.38 -10.39
CA VAL A 56 2.38 6.47 -10.76
C VAL A 56 1.90 6.23 -12.18
N GLN A 57 0.58 6.15 -12.34
CA GLN A 57 -0.07 5.92 -13.63
C GLN A 57 -1.01 7.05 -13.98
N VAL A 58 -1.13 7.34 -15.27
CA VAL A 58 -2.10 8.31 -15.80
C VAL A 58 -3.05 7.61 -16.77
N HIS A 59 -4.33 7.96 -16.69
CA HIS A 59 -5.37 7.55 -17.61
C HIS A 59 -5.99 8.79 -18.27
N LEU A 60 -5.90 8.85 -19.60
CA LEU A 60 -6.51 9.92 -20.38
C LEU A 60 -7.93 9.50 -20.77
N ASN A 61 -8.91 10.36 -20.46
CA ASN A 61 -10.30 10.10 -20.85
C ASN A 61 -10.43 10.06 -22.39
N PRO A 62 -11.25 9.16 -22.95
CA PRO A 62 -11.46 9.07 -24.41
C PRO A 62 -11.96 10.36 -25.06
N ASP A 63 -12.71 11.18 -24.32
CA ASP A 63 -13.27 12.44 -24.80
C ASP A 63 -12.27 13.61 -24.74
N SER A 64 -11.08 13.39 -24.18
CA SER A 64 -10.02 14.40 -24.13
C SER A 64 -9.33 14.49 -25.49
N THR A 65 -8.95 15.70 -25.91
CA THR A 65 -8.07 15.88 -27.06
C THR A 65 -6.73 15.21 -26.76
N PRO A 66 -6.38 14.10 -27.45
CA PRO A 66 -5.08 13.48 -27.26
C PRO A 66 -3.98 14.46 -27.70
N GLU A 67 -2.75 14.23 -27.24
CA GLU A 67 -1.53 14.91 -27.71
C GLU A 67 -1.12 16.23 -27.05
N ILE A 68 -1.89 16.82 -26.12
CA ILE A 68 -1.40 18.00 -25.37
C ILE A 68 -0.47 17.53 -24.24
N PRO A 69 0.84 17.85 -24.26
CA PRO A 69 1.72 17.51 -23.15
C PRO A 69 1.35 18.27 -21.89
N PHE A 70 1.54 17.66 -20.73
CA PHE A 70 1.26 18.28 -19.44
C PHE A 70 2.39 18.03 -18.45
N GLU A 71 2.49 18.87 -17.44
CA GLU A 71 3.44 18.70 -16.35
C GLU A 71 2.82 17.86 -15.22
N LEU A 72 3.51 16.79 -14.81
CA LEU A 72 3.18 16.00 -13.65
C LEU A 72 4.24 16.23 -12.57
N ASN A 73 3.79 16.68 -11.40
CA ASN A 73 4.64 16.88 -10.22
C ASN A 73 4.35 15.78 -9.19
N ILE A 74 5.37 15.01 -8.84
CA ILE A 74 5.34 14.03 -7.74
C ILE A 74 6.05 14.68 -6.55
N ILE A 75 5.29 14.98 -5.50
CA ILE A 75 5.77 15.70 -4.32
C ILE A 75 6.01 14.69 -3.19
N ASP A 76 7.24 14.62 -2.72
CA ASP A 76 7.68 13.82 -1.58
C ASP A 76 8.26 14.73 -0.48
N PRO A 77 7.40 15.33 0.36
CA PRO A 77 7.84 16.27 1.38
C PRO A 77 8.60 15.60 2.53
N SER A 78 8.46 14.27 2.66
CA SER A 78 9.09 13.50 3.73
C SER A 78 10.44 12.90 3.31
N LEU A 79 10.85 13.06 2.03
CA LEU A 79 12.07 12.50 1.46
C LEU A 79 12.16 10.98 1.67
N GLU A 80 11.03 10.30 1.51
CA GLU A 80 10.94 8.86 1.68
C GLU A 80 11.24 8.10 0.38
N ILE A 81 11.14 8.74 -0.77
CA ILE A 81 11.50 8.21 -2.08
C ILE A 81 13.04 8.23 -2.20
N LYS A 82 13.62 7.04 -2.18
CA LYS A 82 15.06 6.86 -2.36
C LYS A 82 15.45 6.93 -3.85
N GLU A 83 14.66 6.28 -4.69
CA GLU A 83 14.92 6.13 -6.12
C GLU A 83 13.62 6.34 -6.90
N ILE A 84 13.67 7.08 -8.00
CA ILE A 84 12.54 7.27 -8.92
C ILE A 84 13.01 7.22 -10.37
N TYR A 85 12.26 6.49 -11.19
CA TYR A 85 12.57 6.21 -12.58
C TYR A 85 11.37 6.57 -13.46
N GLU A 86 11.58 7.44 -14.45
CA GLU A 86 10.58 7.73 -15.45
C GLU A 86 10.41 6.60 -16.47
N ASN A 87 9.21 6.51 -17.03
CA ASN A 87 8.99 5.79 -18.26
C ASN A 87 9.27 6.71 -19.45
N VAL A 88 10.47 6.59 -20.02
CA VAL A 88 10.93 7.41 -21.16
C VAL A 88 10.05 7.34 -22.40
N LYS A 89 9.16 6.34 -22.52
CA LYS A 89 8.17 6.27 -23.60
C LYS A 89 7.11 7.37 -23.47
N TYR A 90 6.74 7.76 -22.25
CA TYR A 90 5.61 8.64 -21.98
C TYR A 90 6.00 9.93 -21.25
N ALA A 91 7.16 9.95 -20.60
CA ALA A 91 7.56 11.02 -19.71
C ALA A 91 9.02 11.39 -19.89
N LYS A 92 9.30 12.70 -19.81
CA LYS A 92 10.65 13.25 -19.78
C LYS A 92 10.79 14.08 -18.51
N LYS A 93 11.85 13.83 -17.73
CA LYS A 93 12.13 14.62 -16.54
C LYS A 93 12.28 16.11 -16.90
N ASN A 94 11.65 16.99 -16.13
CA ASN A 94 11.76 18.44 -16.26
C ASN A 94 12.81 18.96 -15.26
N PRO A 95 14.08 19.16 -15.66
CA PRO A 95 15.14 19.55 -14.74
C PRO A 95 14.93 20.94 -14.12
N ALA A 96 14.15 21.82 -14.75
CA ALA A 96 13.91 23.18 -14.26
C ALA A 96 13.05 23.21 -12.98
N SER A 97 12.14 22.24 -12.82
CA SER A 97 11.20 22.16 -11.69
C SER A 97 11.59 21.09 -10.66
N CYS A 98 12.61 20.28 -10.93
CA CYS A 98 13.03 19.19 -10.06
C CYS A 98 13.85 19.70 -8.87
N ASN A 99 13.50 19.24 -7.67
CA ASN A 99 14.31 19.37 -6.45
C ASN A 99 14.23 18.08 -5.62
N GLU A 100 14.78 18.08 -4.41
CA GLU A 100 14.79 16.89 -3.53
C GLU A 100 13.39 16.38 -3.18
N THR A 101 12.42 17.29 -3.02
CA THR A 101 11.03 16.98 -2.64
C THR A 101 10.04 16.99 -3.80
N ASN A 102 10.46 17.39 -5.00
CA ASN A 102 9.58 17.55 -6.14
C ASN A 102 10.22 16.94 -7.39
N HIS A 103 9.61 15.88 -7.90
CA HIS A 103 10.00 15.25 -9.15
C HIS A 103 9.01 15.65 -10.24
N SER A 104 9.46 16.49 -11.18
CA SER A 104 8.63 17.01 -12.27
C SER A 104 8.92 16.30 -13.59
N TYR A 105 7.85 15.99 -14.33
CA TYR A 105 7.89 15.33 -15.62
C TYR A 105 7.00 16.04 -16.63
N ILE A 106 7.50 16.23 -17.85
CA ILE A 106 6.67 16.54 -19.00
C ILE A 106 6.16 15.23 -19.59
N VAL A 107 4.85 15.04 -19.54
CA VAL A 107 4.17 13.80 -19.91
C VAL A 107 3.44 14.00 -21.25
N SER A 108 3.70 13.10 -22.19
CA SER A 108 3.10 13.10 -23.52
C SER A 108 2.39 11.77 -23.76
N VAL A 109 1.06 11.79 -23.74
CA VAL A 109 0.23 10.59 -23.93
C VAL A 109 -0.57 10.69 -25.21
N LYS A 110 -0.48 9.64 -26.04
CA LYS A 110 -1.29 9.47 -27.26
C LYS A 110 -2.36 8.39 -27.12
N GLU A 111 -2.16 7.44 -26.20
CA GLU A 111 -3.07 6.32 -25.98
C GLU A 111 -4.18 6.74 -25.01
N VAL A 112 -5.44 6.73 -25.47
CA VAL A 112 -6.62 7.02 -24.63
C VAL A 112 -7.20 5.74 -24.02
N GLY A 113 -7.89 5.88 -22.88
CA GLY A 113 -8.67 4.79 -22.29
C GLY A 113 -7.87 3.74 -21.51
N LYS A 114 -6.55 3.88 -21.36
CA LYS A 114 -5.68 2.95 -20.61
C LYS A 114 -4.87 3.66 -19.53
N TYR A 115 -4.53 2.94 -18.45
CA TYR A 115 -3.59 3.42 -17.44
C TYR A 115 -2.16 3.19 -17.93
N LEU A 116 -1.42 4.28 -18.12
CA LEU A 116 -0.04 4.25 -18.57
C LEU A 116 0.91 4.53 -17.40
N PRO A 117 1.94 3.70 -17.18
CA PRO A 117 2.91 3.93 -16.11
C PRO A 117 3.84 5.07 -16.49
N ILE A 118 3.82 6.14 -15.71
CA ILE A 118 4.59 7.37 -15.92
C ILE A 118 5.92 7.33 -15.17
N ALA A 119 5.88 6.92 -13.91
CA ALA A 119 7.07 6.79 -13.07
C ALA A 119 6.93 5.59 -12.14
N LYS A 120 8.07 4.98 -11.81
CA LYS A 120 8.19 3.99 -10.73
C LYS A 120 9.10 4.55 -9.67
N TYR A 121 8.80 4.32 -8.40
CA TYR A 121 9.65 4.74 -7.31
C TYR A 121 9.86 3.63 -6.29
N ARG A 122 10.92 3.77 -5.52
CA ARG A 122 11.26 2.91 -4.40
C ARG A 122 11.58 3.78 -3.19
N CYS A 123 10.95 3.47 -2.07
CA CYS A 123 11.20 4.19 -0.84
C CYS A 123 12.36 3.65 0.00
N HIS A 124 12.77 4.40 1.01
CA HIS A 124 13.73 3.97 2.02
C HIS A 124 13.24 2.75 2.81
N GLN A 125 14.19 1.88 3.20
CA GLN A 125 13.90 0.61 3.91
C GLN A 125 13.53 0.80 5.39
N GLU A 126 13.62 2.03 5.89
CA GLU A 126 13.40 2.35 7.30
C GLU A 126 12.02 2.95 7.57
N LEU A 127 11.16 2.98 6.54
CA LEU A 127 9.83 3.54 6.61
C LEU A 127 9.01 2.94 7.75
N ARG A 128 8.63 3.79 8.69
CA ARG A 128 7.78 3.41 9.82
C ARG A 128 6.68 4.45 9.99
N PRO A 129 5.47 4.00 10.38
CA PRO A 129 5.13 2.63 10.79
C PRO A 129 4.58 1.73 9.65
N VAL A 130 4.96 0.44 9.65
CA VAL A 130 4.42 -0.58 8.73
C VAL A 130 2.91 -0.81 8.93
N PRO A 131 2.12 -1.10 7.88
CA PRO A 131 0.66 -1.23 8.00
C PRO A 131 0.19 -2.36 8.90
N ILE A 132 0.94 -3.46 8.95
CA ILE A 132 0.65 -4.67 9.71
C ILE A 132 1.92 -5.20 10.33
N ARG A 133 1.88 -5.60 11.60
CA ARG A 133 2.99 -6.22 12.33
C ARG A 133 2.63 -7.66 12.69
N VAL A 134 3.57 -8.57 12.48
CA VAL A 134 3.43 -9.98 12.84
C VAL A 134 4.48 -10.35 13.87
N GLN A 135 4.07 -11.00 14.95
CA GLN A 135 4.95 -11.58 15.95
C GLN A 135 4.75 -13.08 15.95
N THR A 136 5.85 -13.82 15.87
CA THR A 136 5.83 -15.28 15.75
C THR A 136 6.44 -15.89 16.99
N VAL A 137 5.75 -16.87 17.57
CA VAL A 137 6.25 -17.71 18.64
C VAL A 137 6.15 -19.15 18.17
N CYS A 138 7.30 -19.83 18.13
CA CYS A 138 7.37 -21.26 17.84
C CYS A 138 7.83 -21.98 19.10
N SER A 139 7.14 -23.07 19.45
CA SER A 139 7.56 -23.95 20.54
C SER A 139 7.49 -25.39 20.10
N THR A 140 8.45 -26.19 20.56
CA THR A 140 8.51 -27.63 20.27
C THR A 140 8.59 -28.38 21.58
N ARG A 141 7.70 -29.34 21.78
CA ARG A 141 7.66 -30.21 22.96
C ARG A 141 7.54 -31.67 22.51
N GLY A 142 8.67 -32.37 22.48
CA GLY A 142 8.74 -33.74 21.97
C GLY A 142 8.40 -33.77 20.48
N LYS A 143 7.38 -34.56 20.11
CA LYS A 143 6.90 -34.71 18.72
C LYS A 143 5.85 -33.67 18.29
N LYS A 144 5.56 -32.69 19.14
CA LYS A 144 4.58 -31.63 18.87
C LYS A 144 5.29 -30.31 18.66
N SER A 145 4.94 -29.63 17.59
CA SER A 145 5.31 -28.25 17.32
C SER A 145 4.05 -27.40 17.39
N GLN A 146 4.18 -26.20 17.91
CA GLN A 146 3.12 -25.20 17.93
C GLN A 146 3.70 -23.90 17.40
N VAL A 147 3.00 -23.29 16.45
CA VAL A 147 3.32 -21.99 15.89
C VAL A 147 2.15 -21.06 16.20
N ALA A 148 2.44 -19.94 16.86
CA ALA A 148 1.47 -18.89 17.12
C ALA A 148 1.91 -17.59 16.43
N LEU A 149 0.98 -16.97 15.72
CA LEU A 149 1.14 -15.69 15.05
C LEU A 149 0.23 -14.67 15.74
N GLN A 150 0.82 -13.64 16.35
CA GLN A 150 0.11 -12.47 16.83
C GLN A 150 0.19 -11.38 15.77
N VAL A 151 -0.96 -11.02 15.21
CA VAL A 151 -1.08 -10.00 14.17
C VAL A 151 -1.62 -8.72 14.79
N CYS A 152 -0.97 -7.60 14.50
CA CYS A 152 -1.34 -6.27 14.99
C CYS A 152 -1.42 -5.31 13.81
N VAL A 153 -2.60 -4.75 13.53
CA VAL A 153 -2.76 -3.67 12.55
C VAL A 153 -2.33 -2.36 13.18
N ASN A 154 -1.55 -1.58 12.43
CA ASN A 154 -1.07 -0.30 12.91
C ASN A 154 -2.24 0.69 13.12
N PRO A 155 -2.38 1.29 14.31
CA PRO A 155 -3.47 2.21 14.61
C PRO A 155 -3.41 3.52 13.82
N ARG A 156 -2.25 3.85 13.24
CA ARG A 156 -2.04 5.05 12.40
C ARG A 156 -2.43 4.83 10.94
N ASN A 157 -2.84 3.63 10.54
CA ASN A 157 -3.36 3.40 9.19
C ASN A 157 -4.55 4.32 8.93
N LYS A 158 -4.54 4.99 7.76
CA LYS A 158 -5.65 5.86 7.33
C LYS A 158 -6.91 5.05 6.97
N GLY A 159 -6.74 3.80 6.54
CA GLY A 159 -7.82 2.88 6.17
C GLY A 159 -7.75 1.52 6.87
N SER A 160 -8.76 0.68 6.63
CA SER A 160 -8.74 -0.74 6.99
C SER A 160 -7.95 -1.56 5.97
N LEU A 161 -7.37 -2.68 6.41
CA LEU A 161 -6.86 -3.70 5.50
C LEU A 161 -8.01 -4.63 5.11
N SER A 162 -8.13 -4.98 3.84
CA SER A 162 -9.11 -5.96 3.35
C SER A 162 -8.40 -7.16 2.73
N ASP A 163 -9.14 -8.26 2.58
CA ASP A 163 -8.72 -9.45 1.83
C ASP A 163 -7.37 -10.01 2.31
N VAL A 164 -7.19 -10.04 3.63
CA VAL A 164 -5.94 -10.46 4.26
C VAL A 164 -5.90 -11.98 4.32
N ASN A 165 -4.89 -12.56 3.70
CA ASN A 165 -4.62 -13.99 3.76
C ASN A 165 -3.36 -14.26 4.60
N ILE A 166 -3.46 -15.21 5.53
CA ILE A 166 -2.34 -15.70 6.31
C ILE A 166 -2.05 -17.11 5.84
N LEU A 167 -0.84 -17.31 5.32
CA LEU A 167 -0.33 -18.59 4.84
C LEU A 167 0.74 -19.07 5.82
N MET A 168 0.53 -20.24 6.42
CA MET A 168 1.53 -20.85 7.31
C MET A 168 1.96 -22.19 6.75
N ALA A 169 3.18 -22.25 6.24
CA ALA A 169 3.75 -23.48 5.70
C ALA A 169 3.88 -24.56 6.79
N VAL A 170 3.51 -25.79 6.44
CA VAL A 170 3.66 -26.97 7.30
C VAL A 170 4.82 -27.80 6.75
N PRO A 171 5.80 -28.17 7.60
CA PRO A 171 6.94 -28.97 7.16
C PRO A 171 6.49 -30.28 6.48
N PRO A 172 7.21 -30.75 5.44
CA PRO A 172 6.80 -31.91 4.64
C PRO A 172 6.77 -33.24 5.44
N ASN A 173 7.47 -33.29 6.57
CA ASN A 173 7.47 -34.43 7.49
C ASN A 173 6.30 -34.43 8.49
N VAL A 174 5.44 -33.41 8.46
CA VAL A 174 4.23 -33.33 9.28
C VAL A 174 3.03 -33.69 8.41
N LYS A 175 2.18 -34.61 8.90
CA LYS A 175 0.92 -34.92 8.24
C LYS A 175 -0.03 -33.72 8.35
N GLY A 176 -0.27 -33.02 7.25
CA GLY A 176 -1.05 -31.78 7.24
C GLY A 176 -2.45 -31.90 7.83
N GLU A 177 -3.14 -33.03 7.61
CA GLU A 177 -4.48 -33.27 8.19
C GLU A 177 -4.47 -33.42 9.72
N SER A 178 -3.29 -33.58 10.33
CA SER A 178 -3.15 -33.63 11.79
C SER A 178 -3.01 -32.25 12.44
N VAL A 179 -2.85 -31.19 11.64
CA VAL A 179 -2.68 -29.81 12.11
C VAL A 179 -3.99 -29.30 12.71
N LYS A 180 -3.92 -28.75 13.91
CA LYS A 180 -5.09 -28.23 14.63
C LYS A 180 -4.98 -26.73 14.76
N THR A 181 -5.95 -26.00 14.22
CA THR A 181 -5.91 -24.54 14.20
C THR A 181 -6.72 -23.93 15.35
N PHE A 182 -6.30 -22.74 15.80
CA PHE A 182 -7.09 -21.93 16.72
C PHE A 182 -6.85 -20.42 16.49
N PRO A 183 -7.88 -19.57 16.49
CA PRO A 183 -9.30 -19.93 16.45
C PRO A 183 -9.61 -20.79 15.22
N ALA A 184 -10.76 -21.46 15.25
CA ALA A 184 -11.21 -22.23 14.09
C ALA A 184 -11.30 -21.33 12.85
N GLY A 185 -10.99 -21.89 11.67
CA GLY A 185 -11.04 -21.16 10.40
C GLY A 185 -9.78 -21.29 9.54
N GLY A 186 -8.70 -21.88 10.07
CA GLY A 186 -7.55 -22.24 9.24
C GLY A 186 -7.85 -23.50 8.45
N ALA A 187 -7.78 -23.42 7.12
CA ALA A 187 -8.00 -24.54 6.21
C ALA A 187 -6.65 -25.10 5.73
N TRP A 188 -6.50 -26.43 5.77
CA TRP A 188 -5.33 -27.11 5.20
C TRP A 188 -5.42 -27.14 3.67
N ASP A 189 -4.39 -26.64 2.99
CA ASP A 189 -4.20 -26.76 1.55
C ASP A 189 -3.10 -27.81 1.29
N SER A 190 -3.50 -28.99 0.83
CA SER A 190 -2.60 -30.09 0.52
C SER A 190 -1.71 -29.83 -0.71
N ASN A 191 -2.15 -28.97 -1.64
CA ASN A 191 -1.39 -28.66 -2.85
C ASN A 191 -0.22 -27.72 -2.53
N GLN A 192 -0.44 -26.77 -1.62
CA GLN A 192 0.59 -25.81 -1.20
C GLN A 192 1.35 -26.23 0.06
N GLY A 193 0.86 -27.26 0.77
CA GLY A 193 1.46 -27.71 2.02
C GLY A 193 1.37 -26.66 3.13
N CYS A 194 0.25 -25.92 3.21
CA CYS A 194 0.10 -24.82 4.16
C CYS A 194 -1.29 -24.77 4.81
N VAL A 195 -1.38 -24.07 5.94
CA VAL A 195 -2.66 -23.66 6.52
C VAL A 195 -2.97 -22.23 6.07
N VAL A 196 -4.18 -22.02 5.58
CA VAL A 196 -4.68 -20.74 5.07
C VAL A 196 -5.75 -20.19 6.00
N TRP A 197 -5.61 -18.94 6.44
CA TRP A 197 -6.69 -18.16 7.04
C TRP A 197 -7.02 -16.96 6.15
N THR A 198 -8.30 -16.77 5.85
CA THR A 198 -8.79 -15.63 5.06
C THR A 198 -9.60 -14.70 5.96
N LEU A 199 -9.21 -13.43 5.99
CA LEU A 199 -9.79 -12.38 6.83
C LEU A 199 -10.27 -11.24 5.92
N HIS A 200 -11.59 -11.06 5.83
CA HIS A 200 -12.17 -10.07 4.91
C HIS A 200 -11.78 -8.63 5.25
N LYS A 201 -11.65 -8.29 6.54
CA LYS A 201 -11.38 -6.92 6.96
C LYS A 201 -10.72 -6.85 8.32
N LEU A 202 -9.62 -6.10 8.41
CA LEU A 202 -8.97 -5.71 9.66
C LEU A 202 -8.99 -4.19 9.82
N ARG A 203 -9.55 -3.72 10.91
CA ARG A 203 -9.63 -2.30 11.25
C ARG A 203 -8.30 -1.84 11.84
N ARG A 204 -8.08 -0.52 11.80
CA ARG A 204 -6.91 0.10 12.44
C ARG A 204 -6.85 -0.28 13.92
N GLY A 205 -5.67 -0.71 14.37
CA GLY A 205 -5.44 -1.10 15.77
C GLY A 205 -5.94 -2.50 16.14
N ASP A 206 -6.56 -3.25 15.23
CA ASP A 206 -7.00 -4.62 15.50
C ASP A 206 -5.80 -5.49 15.88
N LYS A 207 -6.05 -6.39 16.85
CA LYS A 207 -5.09 -7.38 17.33
C LYS A 207 -5.79 -8.72 17.43
N PHE A 208 -5.19 -9.75 16.86
CA PHE A 208 -5.69 -11.12 16.97
C PHE A 208 -4.53 -12.09 16.90
N GLN A 209 -4.81 -13.34 17.26
CA GLN A 209 -3.84 -14.42 17.25
C GLN A 209 -4.41 -15.59 16.47
N VAL A 210 -3.58 -16.21 15.64
CA VAL A 210 -3.82 -17.53 15.05
C VAL A 210 -2.72 -18.48 15.47
N GLN A 211 -3.03 -19.76 15.59
CA GLN A 211 -2.08 -20.80 15.94
C GLN A 211 -2.39 -22.11 15.21
N ALA A 212 -1.36 -22.92 14.98
CA ALA A 212 -1.48 -24.32 14.56
C ALA A 212 -0.35 -25.21 15.08
#